data_AF-A0A958LPQ8-F1
#
_entry.id   AF-A0A958LPQ8-F1
#
_cell.length_a   1.000
_cell.length_b   1.000
_cell.length_c   1.000
_cell.angle_alpha   90.00
_cell.angle_beta   90.00
_cell.angle_gamma   90.00
#
_symmetry.space_group_name_H-M   'P 1'
#
loop_
_entity.id
_entity.type
_entity.pdbx_description
1 polymer ?
#
loop_
_entity_poly.entity_id
_entity_poly.type
_entity_poly.pdbx_seq_one_letter_code
_entity_poly.pdbx_strand_id
1 'polypeptide(L)'
;MCRTLLLCLSLLVISITAGAEDYFYRLNAQGLSGLSGMDGRSHIGRARDGFDGFNGSDGRDGDDGRHGEEGKEGRTGGHGGEILLWMTPGSQPDYLHIRAEVQRPGSGEPTLVNEEVQVVPDQKILLYAVGGTGGSGGRGGNGQDGGDGGEGGDVRGFGHRSGDGGNGGNGGNAGLGGAGADGGPGGRVVVHLSAGHEDLANLLEIRVHGGLGGRAGMNGRPGSGGRGGRAGDPCYYDRGERKCVSRGFSGRSGFSGRTATGFPQNGAMGPSGNVDFVSLPSVGVSTK
;
A
#
# COMPACT_ATOMS: atom_id res chain seq x y z
N MET A 1 31.09 10.23 40.19
CA MET A 1 29.83 10.62 40.86
C MET A 1 28.98 11.39 39.86
N CYS A 2 28.13 10.66 39.13
CA CYS A 2 27.26 11.22 38.09
C CYS A 2 25.95 11.64 38.75
N ARG A 3 25.62 12.93 38.70
CA ARG A 3 24.30 13.43 39.11
C ARG A 3 23.44 13.58 37.86
N THR A 4 22.52 12.64 37.70
CA THR A 4 21.41 12.69 36.74
C THR A 4 20.39 13.69 37.27
N LEU A 5 20.24 14.84 36.59
CA LEU A 5 19.12 15.74 36.80
C LEU A 5 18.03 15.34 35.80
N LEU A 6 16.94 14.77 36.32
CA LEU A 6 15.74 14.44 35.58
C LEU A 6 14.92 15.74 35.40
N LEU A 7 14.81 16.23 34.17
CA LEU A 7 13.83 17.25 33.81
C LEU A 7 13.09 16.78 32.57
N CYS A 8 11.86 16.37 32.83
CA CYS A 8 10.84 15.94 31.89
C CYS A 8 10.43 17.15 31.04
N LEU A 9 10.85 17.20 29.77
CA LEU A 9 10.28 18.09 28.77
C LEU A 9 10.12 17.31 27.46
N SER A 10 8.88 17.28 26.98
CA SER A 10 8.41 16.78 25.70
C SER A 10 9.48 16.73 24.60
N LEU A 11 9.84 15.51 24.18
CA LEU A 11 10.69 15.21 23.03
C LEU A 11 10.09 15.77 21.73
N LEU A 12 10.36 17.04 21.46
CA LEU A 12 10.55 17.52 20.10
C LEU A 12 11.94 17.01 19.68
N VAL A 13 12.00 15.84 19.04
CA VAL A 13 13.22 15.35 18.44
C VAL A 13 13.54 16.26 17.25
N ILE A 14 14.25 17.37 17.51
CA ILE A 14 15.04 18.03 16.48
C ILE A 14 16.21 17.07 16.22
N SER A 15 16.07 16.16 15.26
CA SER A 15 17.20 15.38 14.78
C SER A 15 18.15 16.31 14.03
N ILE A 16 18.99 17.03 14.74
CA ILE A 16 20.21 17.62 14.20
C ILE A 16 21.16 16.44 13.98
N THR A 17 21.04 15.79 12.83
CA THR A 17 22.00 14.77 12.43
C THR A 17 23.17 15.49 11.80
N ALA A 18 24.15 15.88 12.62
CA ALA A 18 25.51 16.15 12.15
C ALA A 18 26.06 14.80 11.66
N GLY A 19 25.79 14.45 10.40
CA GLY A 19 25.95 13.09 9.92
C GLY A 19 25.62 12.94 8.44
N ALA A 20 26.30 13.71 7.59
CA ALA A 20 26.65 13.40 6.21
C ALA A 20 27.73 14.42 5.83
N GLU A 21 28.88 13.99 5.31
CA GLU A 21 30.11 14.82 5.20
C GLU A 21 30.00 16.04 4.25
N ASP A 22 28.85 16.27 3.63
CA ASP A 22 28.65 17.28 2.57
C ASP A 22 27.81 18.51 3.00
N TYR A 23 27.17 18.49 4.17
CA TYR A 23 26.27 19.58 4.61
C TYR A 23 26.51 20.03 6.05
N PHE A 24 26.67 21.33 6.26
CA PHE A 24 26.77 21.92 7.60
C PHE A 24 25.43 22.39 8.15
N TYR A 25 24.39 22.47 7.31
CA TYR A 25 23.05 22.88 7.73
C TYR A 25 21.94 22.23 6.89
N ARG A 26 20.78 21.91 7.51
CA ARG A 26 19.66 21.28 6.82
C ARG A 26 18.30 21.77 7.31
N LEU A 27 17.43 22.14 6.36
CA LEU A 27 16.02 22.44 6.59
C LEU A 27 15.13 21.46 5.82
N ASN A 28 14.07 20.94 6.45
CA ASN A 28 13.21 19.90 5.88
C ASN A 28 11.71 20.20 6.06
N ALA A 29 11.01 20.30 4.93
CA ALA A 29 9.58 20.46 4.79
C ALA A 29 8.97 19.32 3.95
N GLN A 30 9.19 18.07 4.36
CA GLN A 30 8.71 16.90 3.63
C GLN A 30 7.21 16.63 3.81
N GLY A 31 6.55 16.22 2.74
CA GLY A 31 5.17 15.76 2.73
C GLY A 31 4.97 14.41 3.42
N LEU A 32 3.81 14.25 4.05
CA LEU A 32 3.41 13.00 4.68
C LEU A 32 3.21 11.90 3.63
N SER A 33 3.75 10.72 3.89
CA SER A 33 3.49 9.56 3.03
C SER A 33 2.01 9.17 3.07
N GLY A 34 1.50 8.81 1.91
CA GLY A 34 0.20 8.21 1.74
C GLY A 34 0.10 6.84 2.39
N LEU A 35 -1.06 6.55 2.97
CA LEU A 35 -1.33 5.26 3.58
C LEU A 35 -1.53 4.20 2.49
N SER A 36 -0.96 3.02 2.71
CA SER A 36 -1.21 1.89 1.81
C SER A 36 -2.65 1.39 1.97
N GLY A 37 -3.20 0.90 0.86
CA GLY A 37 -4.47 0.23 0.81
C GLY A 37 -4.44 -1.07 1.59
N MET A 38 -5.59 -1.44 2.14
CA MET A 38 -5.77 -2.70 2.85
C MET A 38 -5.97 -3.85 1.86
N ASP A 39 -5.38 -5.00 2.18
CA ASP A 39 -5.61 -6.22 1.41
C ASP A 39 -7.07 -6.66 1.51
N GLY A 40 -7.58 -7.18 0.40
CA GLY A 40 -8.84 -7.88 0.32
C GLY A 40 -8.77 -9.22 1.06
N ARG A 41 -9.87 -9.57 1.72
CA ARG A 41 -9.98 -10.83 2.44
C ARG A 41 -9.98 -12.01 1.47
N SER A 42 -9.13 -12.99 1.77
CA SER A 42 -9.13 -14.29 1.10
C SER A 42 -10.06 -15.27 1.81
N HIS A 43 -10.63 -16.20 1.06
CA HIS A 43 -11.27 -17.38 1.62
C HIS A 43 -10.41 -18.60 1.30
N ILE A 44 -9.84 -19.20 2.36
CA ILE A 44 -8.85 -20.28 2.24
C ILE A 44 -9.57 -21.62 2.39
N GLY A 45 -9.11 -22.60 1.61
CA GLY A 45 -9.58 -23.97 1.68
C GLY A 45 -10.75 -24.24 0.75
N ARG A 46 -11.38 -25.39 0.96
CA ARG A 46 -12.52 -25.85 0.17
C ARG A 46 -13.83 -25.49 0.85
N ALA A 47 -14.85 -25.21 0.05
CA ALA A 47 -16.23 -25.18 0.50
C ALA A 47 -16.68 -26.58 0.93
N ARG A 48 -17.87 -26.68 1.51
CA ARG A 48 -18.34 -27.93 2.07
C ARG A 48 -18.61 -28.94 0.96
N ASP A 49 -18.08 -30.15 1.11
CA ASP A 49 -18.42 -31.25 0.22
C ASP A 49 -19.88 -31.68 0.42
N GLY A 50 -20.46 -32.22 -0.64
CA GLY A 50 -21.76 -32.86 -0.62
C GLY A 50 -21.72 -34.16 0.18
N PHE A 51 -22.88 -34.57 0.67
CA PHE A 51 -23.03 -35.83 1.39
C PHE A 51 -23.34 -36.98 0.43
N ASP A 52 -22.70 -38.11 0.65
CA ASP A 52 -23.00 -39.33 -0.09
C ASP A 52 -24.44 -39.78 0.15
N GLY A 53 -25.05 -40.33 -0.89
CA GLY A 53 -26.32 -41.01 -0.83
C GLY A 53 -26.18 -42.38 -0.17
N PHE A 54 -27.30 -42.91 0.32
CA PHE A 54 -27.37 -44.25 0.90
C PHE A 54 -28.53 -45.04 0.29
N ASN A 55 -28.28 -46.32 0.01
CA ASN A 55 -29.29 -47.28 -0.45
C ASN A 55 -30.08 -46.82 -1.70
N GLY A 56 -29.36 -46.43 -2.76
CA GLY A 56 -30.00 -45.96 -3.99
C GLY A 56 -30.48 -44.51 -3.97
N SER A 57 -30.23 -43.75 -2.89
CA SER A 57 -30.47 -42.31 -2.89
C SER A 57 -29.32 -41.55 -3.54
N ASP A 58 -29.63 -40.40 -4.11
CA ASP A 58 -28.61 -39.54 -4.73
C ASP A 58 -27.65 -38.96 -3.69
N GLY A 59 -26.42 -38.72 -4.12
CA GLY A 59 -25.47 -37.88 -3.42
C GLY A 59 -25.87 -36.40 -3.56
N ARG A 60 -25.51 -35.60 -2.56
CA ARG A 60 -25.78 -34.15 -2.58
C ARG A 60 -24.66 -33.40 -3.27
N ASP A 61 -25.01 -32.24 -3.81
CA ASP A 61 -24.05 -31.34 -4.42
C ASP A 61 -23.12 -30.74 -3.36
N GLY A 62 -21.88 -30.44 -3.76
CA GLY A 62 -20.94 -29.65 -2.98
C GLY A 62 -21.25 -28.15 -3.07
N ASP A 63 -20.88 -27.41 -2.03
CA ASP A 63 -21.12 -25.98 -1.94
C ASP A 63 -20.17 -25.20 -2.87
N ASP A 64 -20.64 -24.07 -3.41
CA ASP A 64 -19.80 -23.13 -4.14
C ASP A 64 -18.79 -22.43 -3.20
N GLY A 65 -17.59 -22.19 -3.72
CA GLY A 65 -16.55 -21.42 -3.08
C GLY A 65 -16.86 -19.91 -3.05
N ARG A 66 -16.56 -19.28 -1.91
CA ARG A 66 -16.70 -17.83 -1.75
C ARG A 66 -15.67 -17.05 -2.56
N HIS A 67 -16.08 -15.91 -3.10
CA HIS A 67 -15.20 -15.01 -3.85
C HIS A 67 -14.26 -14.24 -2.92
N GLY A 68 -13.03 -14.01 -3.34
CA GLY A 68 -12.11 -13.12 -2.63
C GLY A 68 -12.56 -11.66 -2.72
N GLU A 69 -12.35 -10.91 -1.65
CA GLU A 69 -12.67 -9.47 -1.61
C GLU A 69 -11.58 -8.65 -2.32
N GLU A 70 -11.95 -7.46 -2.79
CA GLU A 70 -11.01 -6.55 -3.45
C GLU A 70 -10.07 -5.87 -2.46
N GLY A 71 -8.82 -5.66 -2.88
CA GLY A 71 -7.88 -4.79 -2.20
C GLY A 71 -8.29 -3.33 -2.34
N LYS A 72 -8.01 -2.52 -1.31
CA LYS A 72 -8.28 -1.08 -1.34
C LYS A 72 -7.13 -0.32 -1.99
N GLU A 73 -7.44 0.84 -2.53
CA GLU A 73 -6.46 1.75 -3.10
C GLU A 73 -5.56 2.36 -2.01
N GLY A 74 -4.34 2.72 -2.41
CA GLY A 74 -3.49 3.59 -1.60
C GLY A 74 -4.06 5.00 -1.49
N ARG A 75 -3.49 5.82 -0.61
CA ARG A 75 -3.79 7.25 -0.51
C ARG A 75 -2.66 8.08 -1.08
N THR A 76 -3.00 9.23 -1.68
CA THR A 76 -2.02 10.17 -2.23
C THR A 76 -1.08 10.69 -1.14
N GLY A 77 0.18 10.90 -1.49
CA GLY A 77 1.13 11.58 -0.62
C GLY A 77 0.75 13.06 -0.40
N GLY A 78 1.11 13.61 0.76
CA GLY A 78 0.93 15.03 1.05
C GLY A 78 1.86 15.91 0.23
N HIS A 79 1.47 17.16 -0.02
CA HIS A 79 2.34 18.18 -0.61
C HIS A 79 3.62 18.36 0.23
N GLY A 80 4.73 18.74 -0.38
CA GLY A 80 5.89 19.26 0.33
C GLY A 80 5.52 20.60 0.97
N GLY A 81 6.05 20.88 2.14
CA GLY A 81 5.78 22.12 2.86
C GLY A 81 6.52 23.32 2.26
N GLU A 82 6.63 24.38 3.06
CA GLU A 82 7.26 25.62 2.63
C GLU A 82 8.48 25.94 3.50
N ILE A 83 9.55 26.42 2.86
CA ILE A 83 10.75 26.94 3.51
C ILE A 83 10.91 28.39 3.05
N LEU A 84 10.78 29.34 3.98
CA LEU A 84 11.23 30.71 3.78
C LEU A 84 12.57 30.85 4.50
N LEU A 85 13.60 31.24 3.77
CA LEU A 85 14.96 31.37 4.27
C LEU A 85 15.44 32.79 4.04
N TRP A 86 15.99 33.42 5.08
CA TRP A 86 16.70 34.69 5.00
C TRP A 86 18.16 34.45 5.37
N MET A 87 19.06 34.89 4.50
CA MET A 87 20.50 34.76 4.66
C MET A 87 21.16 36.14 4.62
N THR A 88 21.93 36.44 5.65
CA THR A 88 22.73 37.67 5.72
C THR A 88 24.14 37.33 6.21
N PRO A 89 25.18 38.09 5.83
CA PRO A 89 26.50 37.93 6.44
C PRO A 89 26.43 37.96 7.97
N GLY A 90 27.26 37.15 8.61
CA GLY A 90 27.38 37.10 10.07
C GLY A 90 28.18 38.26 10.66
N SER A 91 28.28 38.26 11.97
CA SER A 91 29.05 39.21 12.77
C SER A 91 30.58 39.06 12.59
N GLN A 92 31.03 37.91 12.12
CA GLN A 92 32.42 37.57 11.86
C GLN A 92 32.62 37.17 10.40
N PRO A 93 33.85 37.31 9.86
CA PRO A 93 34.22 36.67 8.59
C PRO A 93 33.93 35.17 8.66
N ASP A 94 33.42 34.61 7.57
CA ASP A 94 33.04 33.19 7.47
C ASP A 94 31.86 32.75 8.34
N TYR A 95 31.12 33.68 8.94
CA TYR A 95 29.84 33.37 9.59
C TYR A 95 28.67 33.85 8.73
N LEU A 96 27.56 33.14 8.83
CA LEU A 96 26.31 33.41 8.15
C LEU A 96 25.18 33.46 9.19
N HIS A 97 24.37 34.51 9.14
CA HIS A 97 23.14 34.56 9.91
C HIS A 97 21.99 33.98 9.08
N ILE A 98 21.38 32.91 9.60
CA ILE A 98 20.27 32.19 9.00
C ILE A 98 19.02 32.44 9.83
N ARG A 99 17.99 32.98 9.20
CA ARG A 99 16.63 32.95 9.73
C ARG A 99 15.78 32.11 8.79
N ALA A 100 14.95 31.22 9.31
CA ALA A 100 14.04 30.46 8.48
C ALA A 100 12.69 30.20 9.14
N GLU A 101 11.66 30.07 8.30
CA GLU A 101 10.33 29.62 8.67
C GLU A 101 10.02 28.36 7.85
N VAL A 102 9.85 27.24 8.56
CA VAL A 102 9.60 25.94 7.94
C VAL A 102 8.19 25.49 8.28
N GLN A 103 7.28 25.61 7.30
CA GLN A 103 5.91 25.11 7.41
C GLN A 103 5.88 23.65 6.94
N ARG A 104 5.55 22.73 7.86
CA ARG A 104 5.37 21.32 7.51
C ARG A 104 3.89 21.02 7.21
N PRO A 105 3.60 20.15 6.24
CA PRO A 105 2.25 19.68 5.97
C PRO A 105 1.69 18.93 7.19
N GLY A 106 0.55 19.38 7.71
CA GLY A 106 -0.09 18.79 8.88
C GLY A 106 0.50 19.21 10.24
N SER A 107 1.52 20.06 10.28
CA SER A 107 1.91 20.75 11.53
C SER A 107 1.05 22.01 11.72
N GLY A 108 0.58 22.23 12.94
CA GLY A 108 -0.22 23.42 13.26
C GLY A 108 0.56 24.73 13.17
N GLU A 109 1.79 24.75 13.69
CA GLU A 109 2.64 25.95 13.74
C GLU A 109 3.93 25.78 12.92
N PRO A 110 4.43 26.85 12.26
CA PRO A 110 5.73 26.84 11.61
C PRO A 110 6.87 26.60 12.59
N THR A 111 7.94 25.95 12.13
CA THR A 111 9.19 25.89 12.88
C THR A 111 10.02 27.13 12.54
N LEU A 112 10.35 27.93 13.55
CA LEU A 112 11.18 29.11 13.41
C LEU A 112 12.64 28.77 13.71
N VAL A 113 13.54 29.25 12.87
CA VAL A 113 14.99 29.13 13.00
C VAL A 113 15.59 30.53 12.97
N ASN A 114 16.54 30.81 13.87
CA ASN A 114 17.27 32.08 13.90
C ASN A 114 18.63 31.84 14.55
N GLU A 115 19.65 31.59 13.72
CA GLU A 115 20.96 31.10 14.15
C GLU A 115 22.08 31.80 13.38
N GLU A 116 23.26 31.88 14.00
CA GLU A 116 24.49 32.27 13.35
C GLU A 116 25.38 31.04 13.22
N VAL A 117 25.73 30.68 11.98
CA VAL A 117 26.43 29.44 11.66
C VAL A 117 27.76 29.76 10.99
N GLN A 118 28.80 29.01 11.34
CA GLN A 118 30.09 29.10 10.67
C GLN A 118 29.99 28.40 9.30
N VAL A 119 30.38 29.10 8.24
CA VAL A 119 30.50 28.56 6.90
C VAL A 119 31.67 27.58 6.90
N VAL A 120 31.38 26.33 6.57
CA VAL A 120 32.41 25.29 6.41
C VAL A 120 32.76 25.21 4.93
N PRO A 121 34.05 25.35 4.55
CA PRO A 121 34.49 25.19 3.17
C PRO A 121 33.99 23.87 2.56
N ASP A 122 33.63 23.90 1.28
CA ASP A 122 33.14 22.77 0.48
C ASP A 122 31.82 22.11 0.96
N GLN A 123 31.22 22.58 2.05
CA GLN A 123 29.92 22.11 2.52
C GLN A 123 28.79 23.06 2.15
N LYS A 124 27.58 22.51 2.01
CA LYS A 124 26.38 23.26 1.63
C LYS A 124 25.31 23.28 2.73
N ILE A 125 24.35 24.19 2.55
CA ILE A 125 23.08 24.23 3.26
C ILE A 125 22.06 23.50 2.40
N LEU A 126 21.51 22.41 2.91
CA LEU A 126 20.51 21.61 2.22
C LEU A 126 19.09 22.08 2.56
N LEU A 127 18.34 22.53 1.55
CA LEU A 127 16.92 22.86 1.64
C LEU A 127 16.09 21.75 0.98
N TYR A 128 15.24 21.10 1.76
CA TYR A 128 14.50 19.91 1.33
C TYR A 128 12.99 20.14 1.45
N ALA A 129 12.30 20.39 0.34
CA ALA A 129 10.85 20.58 0.29
C ALA A 129 10.22 19.60 -0.71
N VAL A 130 10.14 18.33 -0.29
CA VAL A 130 9.79 17.20 -1.15
C VAL A 130 8.41 16.66 -0.80
N GLY A 131 7.63 16.32 -1.83
CA GLY A 131 6.31 15.71 -1.66
C GLY A 131 6.36 14.32 -1.01
N GLY A 132 5.29 13.96 -0.31
CA GLY A 132 5.14 12.66 0.31
C GLY A 132 4.99 11.55 -0.71
N THR A 133 5.47 10.35 -0.40
CA THR A 133 5.28 9.17 -1.27
C THR A 133 3.82 8.74 -1.27
N GLY A 134 3.27 8.34 -2.42
CA GLY A 134 1.95 7.73 -2.50
C GLY A 134 1.88 6.35 -1.84
N GLY A 135 0.73 6.00 -1.28
CA GLY A 135 0.48 4.69 -0.68
C GLY A 135 0.37 3.59 -1.73
N SER A 136 0.85 2.38 -1.42
CA SER A 136 0.67 1.23 -2.32
C SER A 136 -0.77 0.71 -2.24
N GLY A 137 -1.28 0.14 -3.32
CA GLY A 137 -2.58 -0.54 -3.32
C GLY A 137 -2.53 -1.88 -2.59
N GLY A 138 -3.63 -2.25 -1.96
CA GLY A 138 -3.79 -3.53 -1.28
C GLY A 138 -3.94 -4.69 -2.26
N ARG A 139 -3.52 -5.88 -1.87
CA ARG A 139 -3.68 -7.10 -2.67
C ARG A 139 -5.15 -7.55 -2.69
N GLY A 140 -5.63 -8.07 -3.80
CA GLY A 140 -6.93 -8.75 -3.89
C GLY A 140 -6.91 -10.11 -3.19
N GLY A 141 -8.04 -10.47 -2.56
CA GLY A 141 -8.23 -11.74 -1.87
C GLY A 141 -8.36 -12.93 -2.81
N ASN A 142 -7.92 -14.11 -2.37
CA ASN A 142 -8.14 -15.34 -3.12
C ASN A 142 -9.58 -15.84 -2.95
N GLY A 143 -10.13 -16.42 -4.01
CA GLY A 143 -11.36 -17.18 -3.96
C GLY A 143 -11.16 -18.55 -3.33
N GLN A 144 -12.21 -19.07 -2.69
CA GLN A 144 -12.27 -20.39 -2.07
C GLN A 144 -12.50 -21.47 -3.12
N ASP A 145 -12.00 -22.68 -2.91
CA ASP A 145 -12.33 -23.81 -3.79
C ASP A 145 -13.78 -24.26 -3.54
N GLY A 146 -14.45 -24.79 -4.58
CA GLY A 146 -15.77 -25.41 -4.45
C GLY A 146 -15.68 -26.81 -3.82
N GLY A 147 -16.75 -27.23 -3.14
CA GLY A 147 -16.87 -28.55 -2.52
C GLY A 147 -17.04 -29.66 -3.55
N ASP A 148 -16.49 -30.84 -3.29
CA ASP A 148 -16.76 -32.03 -4.10
C ASP A 148 -18.23 -32.47 -3.89
N GLY A 149 -18.88 -33.00 -4.91
CA GLY A 149 -20.21 -33.60 -4.79
C GLY A 149 -20.13 -35.00 -4.16
N GLY A 150 -21.16 -35.35 -3.38
CA GLY A 150 -21.27 -36.65 -2.74
C GLY A 150 -21.55 -37.78 -3.75
N GLU A 151 -21.07 -38.97 -3.47
CA GLU A 151 -21.33 -40.15 -4.29
C GLU A 151 -22.79 -40.60 -4.16
N GLY A 152 -23.36 -41.16 -5.23
CA GLY A 152 -24.68 -41.77 -5.21
C GLY A 152 -24.67 -43.10 -4.44
N GLY A 153 -25.74 -43.39 -3.72
CA GLY A 153 -25.83 -44.60 -2.91
C GLY A 153 -25.98 -45.86 -3.77
N ASP A 154 -25.23 -46.91 -3.42
CA ASP A 154 -25.35 -48.23 -4.05
C ASP A 154 -26.73 -48.86 -3.81
N VAL A 155 -27.13 -49.73 -4.74
CA VAL A 155 -28.36 -50.50 -4.64
C VAL A 155 -28.20 -51.62 -3.60
N ARG A 156 -29.21 -51.82 -2.74
CA ARG A 156 -29.23 -52.93 -1.76
C ARG A 156 -30.41 -53.89 -1.88
N GLY A 157 -31.20 -53.82 -2.96
CA GLY A 157 -32.35 -54.71 -3.14
C GLY A 157 -33.07 -54.57 -4.48
N PHE A 158 -33.99 -55.51 -4.74
CA PHE A 158 -34.74 -55.60 -5.99
C PHE A 158 -35.70 -54.42 -6.15
N GLY A 159 -35.62 -53.70 -7.29
CA GLY A 159 -36.55 -52.63 -7.65
C GLY A 159 -36.08 -51.20 -7.34
N HIS A 160 -34.92 -51.01 -6.70
CA HIS A 160 -34.32 -49.70 -6.48
C HIS A 160 -33.31 -49.37 -7.58
N ARG A 161 -33.21 -48.10 -8.00
CA ARG A 161 -32.12 -47.64 -8.87
C ARG A 161 -30.92 -47.26 -8.01
N SER A 162 -29.72 -47.28 -8.57
CA SER A 162 -28.55 -46.67 -7.90
C SER A 162 -28.71 -45.16 -7.88
N GLY A 163 -28.26 -44.51 -6.82
CA GLY A 163 -28.31 -43.06 -6.72
C GLY A 163 -27.40 -42.37 -7.73
N ASP A 164 -27.81 -41.18 -8.16
CA ASP A 164 -26.97 -40.26 -8.91
C ASP A 164 -25.91 -39.64 -7.98
N GLY A 165 -24.73 -39.34 -8.52
CA GLY A 165 -23.73 -38.56 -7.79
C GLY A 165 -24.07 -37.07 -7.81
N GLY A 166 -23.81 -36.37 -6.72
CA GLY A 166 -23.99 -34.93 -6.62
C GLY A 166 -22.96 -34.15 -7.45
N ASN A 167 -23.30 -32.95 -7.91
CA ASN A 167 -22.37 -32.07 -8.61
C ASN A 167 -21.34 -31.47 -7.64
N GLY A 168 -20.13 -31.20 -8.13
CA GLY A 168 -19.17 -30.38 -7.41
C GLY A 168 -19.55 -28.90 -7.49
N GLY A 169 -19.30 -28.17 -6.41
CA GLY A 169 -19.47 -26.72 -6.36
C GLY A 169 -18.41 -25.98 -7.18
N ASN A 170 -18.72 -24.78 -7.65
CA ASN A 170 -17.81 -23.92 -8.38
C ASN A 170 -16.78 -23.28 -7.44
N GLY A 171 -15.59 -22.98 -7.95
CA GLY A 171 -14.60 -22.19 -7.23
C GLY A 171 -14.96 -20.70 -7.21
N GLY A 172 -14.57 -20.02 -6.15
CA GLY A 172 -14.77 -18.59 -5.99
C GLY A 172 -13.84 -17.77 -6.88
N ASN A 173 -14.32 -16.62 -7.36
CA ASN A 173 -13.53 -15.67 -8.12
C ASN A 173 -12.45 -15.02 -7.24
N ALA A 174 -11.35 -14.61 -7.87
CA ALA A 174 -10.34 -13.77 -7.24
C ALA A 174 -10.84 -12.33 -7.04
N GLY A 175 -10.42 -11.69 -5.96
CA GLY A 175 -10.53 -10.25 -5.77
C GLY A 175 -9.50 -9.48 -6.60
N LEU A 176 -9.86 -8.27 -7.02
CA LEU A 176 -8.95 -7.34 -7.71
C LEU A 176 -7.98 -6.70 -6.71
N GLY A 177 -6.73 -6.45 -7.10
CA GLY A 177 -5.83 -5.60 -6.33
C GLY A 177 -6.23 -4.12 -6.41
N GLY A 178 -5.96 -3.35 -5.37
CA GLY A 178 -6.18 -1.90 -5.36
C GLY A 178 -5.10 -1.15 -6.14
N ALA A 179 -5.43 0.03 -6.66
CA ALA A 179 -4.45 0.92 -7.29
C ALA A 179 -3.45 1.50 -6.28
N GLY A 180 -2.23 1.74 -6.74
CA GLY A 180 -1.29 2.60 -6.03
C GLY A 180 -1.69 4.06 -6.20
N ALA A 181 -1.43 4.89 -5.20
CA ALA A 181 -1.78 6.30 -5.24
C ALA A 181 -0.61 7.19 -5.63
N ASP A 182 -0.90 8.37 -6.13
CA ASP A 182 0.12 9.32 -6.58
C ASP A 182 1.00 9.84 -5.43
N GLY A 183 2.22 10.21 -5.78
CA GLY A 183 3.06 11.01 -4.89
C GLY A 183 2.51 12.43 -4.76
N GLY A 184 2.72 13.02 -3.59
CA GLY A 184 2.35 14.41 -3.35
C GLY A 184 3.24 15.38 -4.14
N PRO A 185 2.76 16.60 -4.44
CA PRO A 185 3.55 17.61 -5.12
C PRO A 185 4.74 18.06 -4.25
N GLY A 186 5.81 18.53 -4.88
CA GLY A 186 6.91 19.19 -4.19
C GLY A 186 6.46 20.46 -3.47
N GLY A 187 7.29 20.93 -2.55
CA GLY A 187 6.99 22.11 -1.75
C GLY A 187 7.41 23.42 -2.40
N ARG A 188 7.53 24.46 -1.58
CA ARG A 188 8.02 25.76 -2.02
C ARG A 188 9.23 26.19 -1.19
N VAL A 189 10.24 26.71 -1.86
CA VAL A 189 11.42 27.28 -1.21
C VAL A 189 11.56 28.72 -1.68
N VAL A 190 11.64 29.65 -0.74
CA VAL A 190 11.91 31.06 -0.99
C VAL A 190 13.17 31.45 -0.27
N VAL A 191 14.15 31.95 -1.01
CA VAL A 191 15.44 32.37 -0.47
C VAL A 191 15.55 33.89 -0.61
N HIS A 192 15.63 34.56 0.53
CA HIS A 192 15.89 35.97 0.66
C HIS A 192 17.38 36.19 0.93
N LEU A 193 18.07 36.85 0.00
CA LEU A 193 19.49 37.19 0.12
C LEU A 193 19.64 38.68 0.38
N SER A 194 20.58 39.08 1.24
CA SER A 194 20.98 40.48 1.38
C SER A 194 21.48 41.03 0.04
N ALA A 195 21.10 42.27 -0.29
CA ALA A 195 21.63 42.97 -1.46
C ALA A 195 23.16 42.98 -1.46
N GLY A 196 23.76 42.62 -2.59
CA GLY A 196 25.22 42.58 -2.76
C GLY A 196 25.89 41.32 -2.19
N HIS A 197 25.09 40.35 -1.71
CA HIS A 197 25.54 39.06 -1.21
C HIS A 197 24.82 37.91 -1.92
N GLU A 198 24.62 38.04 -3.24
CA GLU A 198 24.01 37.00 -4.07
C GLU A 198 24.88 35.73 -4.16
N ASP A 199 26.18 35.86 -3.88
CA ASP A 199 27.15 34.77 -3.80
C ASP A 199 26.81 33.74 -2.70
N LEU A 200 26.05 34.14 -1.69
CA LEU A 200 25.52 33.24 -0.67
C LEU A 200 24.62 32.14 -1.24
N ALA A 201 24.03 32.35 -2.43
CA ALA A 201 23.28 31.31 -3.12
C ALA A 201 24.13 30.06 -3.46
N ASN A 202 25.46 30.24 -3.62
CA ASN A 202 26.37 29.14 -3.94
C ASN A 202 26.53 28.15 -2.77
N LEU A 203 26.20 28.59 -1.54
CA LEU A 203 26.18 27.73 -0.36
C LEU A 203 24.96 26.80 -0.33
N LEU A 204 23.98 26.98 -1.22
CA LEU A 204 22.73 26.24 -1.16
C LEU A 204 22.75 25.00 -2.05
N GLU A 205 22.19 23.92 -1.53
CA GLU A 205 21.65 22.83 -2.31
C GLU A 205 20.15 22.74 -2.08
N ILE A 206 19.36 22.89 -3.13
CA ILE A 206 17.91 22.98 -3.04
C ILE A 206 17.28 21.78 -3.75
N ARG A 207 16.49 20.99 -3.00
CA ARG A 207 15.76 19.83 -3.52
C ARG A 207 14.26 20.04 -3.36
N VAL A 208 13.60 20.31 -4.49
CA VAL A 208 12.16 20.54 -4.56
C VAL A 208 11.57 19.68 -5.67
N HIS A 209 11.13 18.48 -5.32
CA HIS A 209 10.52 17.55 -6.25
C HIS A 209 9.29 16.88 -5.63
N GLY A 210 8.41 16.35 -6.47
CA GLY A 210 7.28 15.57 -6.00
C GLY A 210 7.71 14.23 -5.39
N GLY A 211 6.79 13.64 -4.63
CA GLY A 211 6.96 12.31 -4.08
C GLY A 211 6.81 11.23 -5.14
N LEU A 212 7.33 10.04 -4.84
CA LEU A 212 7.13 8.87 -5.69
C LEU A 212 5.70 8.36 -5.58
N GLY A 213 5.13 7.86 -6.67
CA GLY A 213 3.86 7.14 -6.65
C GLY A 213 3.97 5.76 -5.99
N GLY A 214 2.85 5.30 -5.42
CA GLY A 214 2.71 3.99 -4.82
C GLY A 214 2.55 2.87 -5.85
N ARG A 215 2.90 1.64 -5.46
CA ARG A 215 2.76 0.48 -6.34
C ARG A 215 1.32 -0.03 -6.34
N ALA A 216 0.89 -0.55 -7.48
CA ALA A 216 -0.36 -1.30 -7.59
C ALA A 216 -0.34 -2.58 -6.72
N GLY A 217 -1.50 -2.94 -6.18
CA GLY A 217 -1.72 -4.23 -5.54
C GLY A 217 -1.79 -5.36 -6.56
N MET A 218 -1.58 -6.61 -6.13
CA MET A 218 -1.74 -7.77 -7.01
C MET A 218 -3.15 -8.34 -6.92
N ASN A 219 -3.66 -8.90 -8.01
CA ASN A 219 -4.92 -9.64 -7.98
C ASN A 219 -4.80 -10.92 -7.15
N GLY A 220 -5.93 -11.37 -6.60
CA GLY A 220 -6.06 -12.65 -5.95
C GLY A 220 -5.98 -13.83 -6.93
N ARG A 221 -5.97 -15.04 -6.38
CA ARG A 221 -6.08 -16.28 -7.13
C ARG A 221 -7.52 -16.80 -7.09
N PRO A 222 -8.07 -17.29 -8.21
CA PRO A 222 -9.36 -17.96 -8.18
C PRO A 222 -9.26 -19.31 -7.47
N GLY A 223 -10.37 -19.75 -6.88
CA GLY A 223 -10.52 -21.10 -6.37
C GLY A 223 -10.81 -22.10 -7.50
N SER A 224 -10.44 -23.36 -7.31
CA SER A 224 -10.81 -24.45 -8.20
C SER A 224 -12.25 -24.91 -7.98
N GLY A 225 -12.90 -25.44 -9.01
CA GLY A 225 -14.16 -26.15 -8.84
C GLY A 225 -13.97 -27.51 -8.17
N GLY A 226 -14.97 -27.94 -7.40
CA GLY A 226 -15.05 -29.26 -6.82
C GLY A 226 -15.39 -30.32 -7.87
N ARG A 227 -15.03 -31.57 -7.60
CA ARG A 227 -15.31 -32.71 -8.47
C ARG A 227 -16.75 -33.16 -8.28
N GLY A 228 -17.38 -33.64 -9.36
CA GLY A 228 -18.68 -34.31 -9.25
C GLY A 228 -18.54 -35.69 -8.61
N GLY A 229 -19.52 -36.06 -7.79
CA GLY A 229 -19.66 -37.38 -7.18
C GLY A 229 -19.96 -38.44 -8.22
N ARG A 230 -19.56 -39.68 -7.93
CA ARG A 230 -19.82 -40.82 -8.82
C ARG A 230 -21.25 -41.33 -8.61
N ALA A 231 -21.83 -41.93 -9.65
CA ALA A 231 -23.06 -42.70 -9.47
C ALA A 231 -22.81 -43.95 -8.62
N GLY A 232 -23.80 -44.37 -7.85
CA GLY A 232 -23.74 -45.63 -7.09
C GLY A 232 -23.64 -46.86 -7.99
N ASP A 233 -23.14 -47.97 -7.45
CA ASP A 233 -23.10 -49.26 -8.16
C ASP A 233 -24.54 -49.76 -8.40
N PRO A 234 -24.94 -49.98 -9.67
CA PRO A 234 -26.25 -50.54 -9.99
C PRO A 234 -26.37 -52.02 -9.62
N CYS A 235 -25.27 -52.70 -9.28
CA CYS A 235 -25.27 -54.13 -9.05
C CYS A 235 -25.27 -54.48 -7.56
N TYR A 236 -26.08 -55.47 -7.19
CA TYR A 236 -26.09 -56.07 -5.87
C TYR A 236 -26.17 -57.60 -5.98
N TYR A 237 -25.93 -58.30 -4.89
CA TYR A 237 -26.02 -59.76 -4.84
C TYR A 237 -27.29 -60.20 -4.11
N ASP A 238 -28.09 -61.06 -4.75
CA ASP A 238 -29.26 -61.72 -4.16
C ASP A 238 -29.08 -63.22 -4.27
N ARG A 239 -29.02 -63.92 -3.12
CA ARG A 239 -28.84 -65.38 -3.04
C ARG A 239 -27.67 -65.91 -3.89
N GLY A 240 -26.57 -65.15 -3.94
CA GLY A 240 -25.35 -65.52 -4.66
C GLY A 240 -25.34 -65.12 -6.14
N GLU A 241 -26.43 -64.58 -6.68
CA GLU A 241 -26.51 -64.08 -8.05
C GLU A 241 -26.31 -62.57 -8.10
N ARG A 242 -25.42 -62.09 -8.99
CA ARG A 242 -25.24 -60.65 -9.24
C ARG A 242 -26.39 -60.13 -10.10
N LYS A 243 -27.17 -59.22 -9.55
CA LYS A 243 -28.28 -58.56 -10.24
C LYS A 243 -27.96 -57.08 -10.40
N CYS A 244 -28.16 -56.54 -11.60
CA CYS A 244 -27.89 -55.14 -11.89
C CYS A 244 -29.18 -54.44 -12.33
N VAL A 245 -29.34 -53.19 -11.88
CA VAL A 245 -30.46 -52.31 -12.25
C VAL A 245 -29.95 -51.13 -13.09
N SER A 246 -30.81 -50.15 -13.37
CA SER A 246 -30.39 -48.92 -14.03
C SER A 246 -29.36 -48.16 -13.20
N ARG A 247 -28.23 -47.84 -13.83
CA ARG A 247 -27.18 -47.01 -13.25
C ARG A 247 -27.62 -45.55 -13.17
N GLY A 248 -27.23 -44.87 -12.10
CA GLY A 248 -27.36 -43.44 -11.95
C GLY A 248 -26.35 -42.65 -12.78
N PHE A 249 -26.46 -41.34 -12.78
CA PHE A 249 -25.52 -40.44 -13.46
C PHE A 249 -24.45 -39.95 -12.49
N SER A 250 -23.22 -39.81 -12.98
CA SER A 250 -22.19 -39.11 -12.20
C SER A 250 -22.44 -37.61 -12.24
N GLY A 251 -22.20 -36.93 -11.13
CA GLY A 251 -22.30 -35.49 -11.03
C GLY A 251 -21.27 -34.80 -11.90
N ARG A 252 -21.57 -33.56 -12.28
CA ARG A 252 -20.64 -32.70 -13.01
C ARG A 252 -19.62 -32.08 -12.06
N SER A 253 -18.40 -31.87 -12.53
CA SER A 253 -17.43 -31.06 -11.77
C SER A 253 -17.78 -29.58 -11.90
N GLY A 254 -17.56 -28.82 -10.84
CA GLY A 254 -17.72 -27.38 -10.83
C GLY A 254 -16.65 -26.69 -11.67
N PHE A 255 -16.92 -25.45 -12.05
CA PHE A 255 -15.97 -24.61 -12.77
C PHE A 255 -15.00 -23.94 -11.79
N SER A 256 -13.75 -23.73 -12.22
CA SER A 256 -12.86 -22.83 -11.50
C SER A 256 -13.38 -21.40 -11.52
N GLY A 257 -13.12 -20.67 -10.45
CA GLY A 257 -13.39 -19.25 -10.37
C GLY A 257 -12.61 -18.47 -11.41
N ARG A 258 -13.05 -17.24 -11.65
CA ARG A 258 -12.43 -16.32 -12.60
C ARG A 258 -11.30 -15.55 -11.93
N THR A 259 -10.23 -15.34 -12.68
CA THR A 259 -9.23 -14.33 -12.35
C THR A 259 -9.87 -12.94 -12.42
N ALA A 260 -9.51 -12.05 -11.50
CA ALA A 260 -9.95 -10.67 -11.56
C ALA A 260 -9.49 -10.02 -12.87
N THR A 261 -10.41 -9.39 -13.59
CA THR A 261 -10.12 -8.68 -14.84
C THR A 261 -9.86 -7.23 -14.54
N GLY A 262 -8.61 -6.80 -14.75
CA GLY A 262 -8.16 -5.45 -14.45
C GLY A 262 -6.73 -5.49 -13.93
N PHE A 263 -5.91 -4.56 -14.43
CA PHE A 263 -4.56 -4.35 -13.90
C PHE A 263 -4.63 -3.07 -13.08
N PRO A 264 -4.59 -3.16 -11.75
CA PRO A 264 -4.45 -1.97 -10.92
C PRO A 264 -3.20 -1.20 -11.37
N GLN A 265 -3.31 0.13 -11.36
CA GLN A 265 -2.28 1.02 -11.87
C GLN A 265 -1.35 1.46 -10.74
N ASN A 266 -0.08 1.69 -11.08
CA ASN A 266 0.83 2.37 -10.18
C ASN A 266 0.44 3.85 -10.11
N GLY A 267 0.65 4.46 -8.96
CA GLY A 267 0.54 5.91 -8.83
C GLY A 267 1.62 6.63 -9.63
N ALA A 268 1.29 7.84 -10.09
CA ALA A 268 2.23 8.74 -10.72
C ALA A 268 3.16 9.40 -9.69
N MET A 269 4.31 9.86 -10.17
CA MET A 269 5.16 10.77 -9.40
C MET A 269 4.45 12.13 -9.26
N GLY A 270 4.56 12.75 -8.09
CA GLY A 270 4.05 14.10 -7.89
C GLY A 270 4.83 15.13 -8.73
N PRO A 271 4.23 16.27 -9.07
CA PRO A 271 4.94 17.32 -9.80
C PRO A 271 6.02 17.95 -8.91
N SER A 272 7.08 18.47 -9.53
CA SER A 272 8.06 19.30 -8.83
C SER A 272 7.43 20.57 -8.27
N GLY A 273 8.02 21.09 -7.20
CA GLY A 273 7.61 22.36 -6.63
C GLY A 273 8.47 23.53 -7.15
N ASN A 274 8.42 24.65 -6.44
CA ASN A 274 9.02 25.90 -6.89
C ASN A 274 10.16 26.39 -5.99
N VAL A 275 11.13 27.06 -6.61
CA VAL A 275 12.24 27.72 -5.94
C VAL A 275 12.29 29.17 -6.40
N ASP A 276 12.19 30.10 -5.46
CA ASP A 276 12.23 31.54 -5.72
C ASP A 276 13.44 32.17 -5.01
N PHE A 277 14.20 33.00 -5.72
CA PHE A 277 15.24 33.85 -5.14
C PHE A 277 14.78 35.31 -5.12
N VAL A 278 14.91 35.95 -3.97
CA VAL A 278 14.45 37.32 -3.74
C VAL A 278 15.58 38.13 -3.13
N SER A 279 16.08 39.13 -3.86
CA SER A 279 17.03 40.10 -3.29
C SER A 279 16.30 41.06 -2.37
N LEU A 280 16.76 41.16 -1.12
CA LEU A 280 16.28 42.18 -0.20
C LEU A 280 16.81 43.55 -0.65
N PRO A 281 16.01 44.63 -0.63
CA PRO A 281 16.54 45.95 -0.91
C PRO A 281 17.64 46.28 0.10
N SER A 282 18.74 46.86 -0.37
CA SER A 282 19.75 47.43 0.51
C SER A 282 19.03 48.41 1.43
N VAL A 283 19.00 48.12 2.74
CA VAL A 283 18.49 49.09 3.71
C VAL A 283 19.48 50.24 3.66
N GLY A 284 19.15 51.26 2.86
CA GLY A 284 19.89 52.49 2.83
C GLY A 284 19.88 53.02 4.26
N VAL A 285 21.02 52.93 4.92
CA VAL A 285 21.24 53.62 6.18
C VAL A 285 21.05 55.09 5.86
N SER A 286 19.84 55.59 6.13
CA SER A 286 19.53 57.01 6.12
C SER A 286 20.29 57.58 7.30
N THR A 287 21.56 57.94 7.07
CA THR A 287 22.32 58.78 7.99
C THR A 287 21.62 60.14 7.99
N LYS A 288 20.73 60.32 8.98
CA LYS A 288 20.32 61.64 9.45
C LYS A 288 21.09 61.96 10.72
#